data_AF-W7YG14-F1
#
_entry.id   AF-W7YG14-F1
#
_cell.length_a   1.000
_cell.length_b   1.000
_cell.length_c   1.000
_cell.angle_alpha   90.00
_cell.angle_beta   90.00
_cell.angle_gamma   90.00
#
_symmetry.space_group_name_H-M   'P 1'
#
loop_
_entity.id
_entity.type
_entity.pdbx_description
1 polymer ?
#
loop_
_entity_poly.entity_id
_entity_poly.type
_entity_poly.pdbx_seq_one_letter_code
_entity_poly.pdbx_strand_id
1 'polypeptide(L)' 'MDTVVVSVGVSPNPIVPDSLPELKTTQWGTIEVDKDMLQSSIPEMFAGGDIVRGGATVILAMGDGRKAAQAMHKYLNHK' A
#
# COMPACT_ATOMS: atom_id res chain seq x y z
N MET A 1 -39.00 1.38 2.72
CA MET A 1 -37.63 0.95 2.37
C MET A 1 -37.27 -0.13 3.37
N ASP A 2 -37.13 -1.36 2.90
CA ASP A 2 -37.02 -2.54 3.79
C ASP A 2 -35.58 -3.08 3.85
N THR A 3 -34.69 -2.60 2.98
CA THR A 3 -33.25 -2.91 2.99
C THR A 3 -32.47 -1.78 2.32
N VAL A 4 -31.29 -1.48 2.87
CA VAL A 4 -30.31 -0.53 2.32
C VAL A 4 -28.97 -1.22 2.21
N VAL A 5 -28.29 -1.05 1.06
CA VAL A 5 -26.93 -1.52 0.83
C VAL A 5 -26.03 -0.30 0.60
N VAL A 6 -25.00 -0.16 1.44
CA VAL A 6 -24.04 0.94 1.34
C VAL A 6 -22.81 0.48 0.57
N SER A 7 -22.55 1.11 -0.57
CA SER A 7 -21.43 0.80 -1.46
C SER A 7 -20.68 2.07 -1.92
N VAL A 8 -20.36 2.95 -0.96
CA VAL A 8 -19.70 4.25 -1.22
C VAL A 8 -18.17 4.17 -1.26
N GLY A 9 -17.59 2.97 -1.18
CA GLY A 9 -16.16 2.73 -1.24
C GLY A 9 -15.58 2.20 0.07
N VAL A 10 -14.26 2.09 0.09
CA VAL A 10 -13.47 1.56 1.21
C VAL A 10 -12.32 2.51 1.53
N SER A 11 -11.88 2.48 2.78
CA SER A 11 -10.72 3.23 3.27
C SER A 11 -9.68 2.30 3.90
N PRO A 12 -8.40 2.68 3.91
CA PRO A 12 -7.35 1.93 4.62
C PRO A 12 -7.68 1.69 6.10
N ASN A 13 -7.24 0.55 6.63
CA ASN A 13 -7.43 0.21 8.04
C ASN A 13 -6.39 0.95 8.90
N PRO A 14 -6.80 1.78 9.89
CA PRO A 14 -5.88 2.59 10.69
C PRO A 14 -4.96 1.78 11.61
N ILE A 15 -5.30 0.52 11.92
CA ILE A 15 -4.49 -0.31 12.84
C ILE A 15 -3.04 -0.46 12.36
N VAL A 16 -2.82 -0.58 11.06
CA VAL A 16 -1.47 -0.78 10.50
C VAL A 16 -0.58 0.46 10.72
N PRO A 17 -0.96 1.67 10.27
CA PRO A 17 -0.14 2.86 10.53
C PRO A 17 -0.09 3.23 12.02
N ASP A 18 -1.16 3.00 12.79
CA ASP A 18 -1.16 3.30 14.23
C ASP A 18 -0.19 2.40 15.01
N SER A 19 0.01 1.16 14.53
CA SER A 19 0.94 0.20 15.15
C SER A 19 2.40 0.41 14.73
N LEU A 20 2.65 1.24 13.71
CA LEU A 20 3.98 1.46 13.11
C LEU A 20 4.25 2.97 12.99
N PRO A 21 4.68 3.64 14.08
CA PRO A 21 4.86 5.09 14.12
C PRO A 21 5.83 5.64 13.07
N GLU A 22 6.80 4.84 12.64
CA GLU A 22 7.78 5.19 11.61
C GLU A 22 7.26 5.00 10.17
N LEU A 23 6.10 4.37 9.99
CA LEU A 23 5.46 4.18 8.70
C LEU A 23 4.74 5.46 8.27
N LYS A 24 5.27 6.12 7.24
CA LYS A 24 4.65 7.33 6.68
C LYS A 24 3.40 6.98 5.90
N THR A 25 2.32 7.69 6.19
CA THR A 25 1.07 7.62 5.45
C THR A 25 0.69 8.96 4.87
N THR A 26 -0.09 8.92 3.79
CA THR A 26 -0.73 10.11 3.24
C THR A 26 -1.88 10.59 4.13
N GLN A 27 -2.41 11.78 3.84
CA GLN A 27 -3.62 12.30 4.50
C GLN A 27 -4.87 11.40 4.32
N TRP A 28 -4.85 10.47 3.36
CA TRP A 28 -5.95 9.52 3.10
C TRP A 28 -5.73 8.15 3.78
N GLY A 29 -4.70 8.01 4.60
CA GLY A 29 -4.36 6.76 5.30
C GLY A 29 -3.70 5.69 4.42
N THR A 30 -3.40 6.00 3.15
CA THR A 30 -2.61 5.11 2.28
C THR A 30 -1.13 5.20 2.64
N ILE A 31 -0.37 4.14 2.37
CA ILE A 31 1.06 4.09 2.65
C ILE A 31 1.83 4.93 1.63
N GLU A 32 2.70 5.80 2.11
CA GLU A 32 3.62 6.55 1.25
C GLU A 32 4.80 5.65 0.85
N VAL A 33 5.07 5.56 -0.46
CA VAL A 33 6.12 4.73 -1.01
C VAL A 33 6.92 5.45 -2.09
N ASP A 34 8.15 5.00 -2.30
CA ASP A 34 8.93 5.35 -3.49
C ASP A 34 8.19 4.90 -4.77
N LYS A 35 8.13 5.76 -5.78
CA LYS A 35 7.32 5.54 -6.99
C LYS A 35 7.85 4.42 -7.88
N ASP A 36 9.15 4.15 -7.82
CA ASP A 36 9.82 3.19 -8.70
C ASP A 36 10.04 1.85 -7.99
N MET A 37 10.40 1.89 -6.71
CA MET A 37 10.74 0.72 -5.90
C MET A 37 9.60 0.23 -5.02
N LEU A 38 8.56 1.05 -4.79
CA LEU A 38 7.45 0.75 -3.87
C LEU A 38 7.89 0.50 -2.42
N GLN A 39 9.07 1.00 -2.05
CA GLN A 39 9.63 0.92 -0.71
C GLN A 39 8.99 2.00 0.17
N SER A 40 8.57 1.64 1.38
CA SER A 40 8.00 2.59 2.34
C SER A 40 9.09 3.38 3.06
N SER A 41 8.70 4.23 4.02
CA SER A 41 9.65 4.87 4.94
C SER A 41 10.44 3.89 5.82
N ILE A 42 9.96 2.65 5.96
CA ILE A 42 10.66 1.56 6.63
C ILE A 42 11.43 0.76 5.57
N PRO A 43 12.77 0.71 5.59
CA PRO A 43 13.57 0.11 4.52
C PRO A 43 13.24 -1.35 4.22
N GLU A 44 12.78 -2.11 5.20
CA GLU A 44 12.48 -3.54 5.04
C GLU A 44 11.03 -3.79 4.56
N MET A 45 10.23 -2.73 4.42
CA MET A 45 8.81 -2.83 4.14
C MET A 45 8.46 -2.15 2.81
N PHE A 46 7.69 -2.87 1.99
CA PHE A 46 7.24 -2.43 0.67
C PHE A 46 5.72 -2.59 0.60
N ALA A 47 5.05 -1.73 -0.17
CA ALA A 47 3.60 -1.73 -0.29
C ALA A 47 3.15 -1.46 -1.73
N GLY A 48 2.02 -2.03 -2.14
CA GLY A 48 1.48 -1.88 -3.49
C GLY A 48 -0.01 -2.20 -3.57
N GLY A 49 -0.65 -1.82 -4.68
CA GLY A 49 -2.10 -1.95 -4.84
C GLY A 49 -2.89 -0.87 -4.09
N ASP A 50 -4.13 -1.20 -3.70
CA ASP A 50 -5.08 -0.21 -3.16
C ASP A 50 -4.60 0.47 -1.86
N ILE A 51 -3.76 -0.20 -1.07
CA ILE A 51 -3.19 0.38 0.16
C ILE A 51 -2.24 1.55 -0.13
N VAL A 52 -1.72 1.66 -1.36
CA VAL A 52 -0.90 2.80 -1.83
C VAL A 52 -1.75 3.76 -2.66
N ARG A 53 -2.61 3.22 -3.53
CA ARG A 53 -3.31 3.99 -4.57
C ARG A 53 -4.69 4.52 -4.16
N GLY A 54 -5.30 3.97 -3.11
CA GLY A 54 -6.75 3.99 -2.95
C GLY A 54 -7.42 3.01 -3.91
N GLY A 55 -8.75 2.99 -3.95
CA GLY A 55 -9.51 2.04 -4.79
C GLY A 55 -9.02 2.01 -6.23
N ALA A 56 -8.45 0.88 -6.66
CA ALA A 56 -7.83 0.72 -7.97
C ALA A 56 -8.27 -0.60 -8.64
N THR A 57 -7.58 -0.99 -9.71
CA THR A 57 -7.89 -2.20 -10.47
C THR A 57 -6.90 -3.32 -10.14
N VAL A 58 -7.37 -4.57 -10.31
CA VAL A 58 -6.56 -5.79 -10.05
C VAL A 58 -5.26 -5.79 -10.86
N ILE A 59 -5.27 -5.30 -12.11
CA ILE A 59 -4.08 -5.28 -12.95
C ILE A 59 -3.00 -4.32 -12.42
N LEU A 60 -3.40 -3.20 -11.81
CA LEU A 60 -2.47 -2.27 -11.19
C LEU A 60 -1.88 -2.87 -9.91
N ALA A 61 -2.70 -3.49 -9.07
CA ALA A 61 -2.22 -4.18 -7.88
C ALA A 61 -1.23 -5.32 -8.22
N MET A 62 -1.53 -6.10 -9.27
CA MET A 62 -0.62 -7.12 -9.80
C MET A 62 0.71 -6.52 -10.30
N GLY A 63 0.64 -5.39 -11.01
CA GLY A 63 1.82 -4.67 -11.49
C GLY A 63 2.70 -4.17 -10.35
N ASP A 64 2.08 -3.60 -9.31
CA ASP A 64 2.78 -3.14 -8.12
C ASP A 64 3.42 -4.31 -7.37
N GLY A 65 2.72 -5.43 -7.21
CA GLY A 65 3.28 -6.64 -6.58
C GLY A 65 4.55 -7.15 -7.28
N ARG A 66 4.56 -7.15 -8.62
CA ARG A 66 5.75 -7.54 -9.39
C ARG A 66 6.92 -6.56 -9.19
N LYS A 67 6.64 -5.26 -9.19
CA LYS A 67 7.65 -4.22 -8.95
C LYS A 67 8.23 -4.31 -7.55
N ALA A 68 7.37 -4.43 -6.53
CA ALA A 68 7.78 -4.57 -5.14
C ALA A 68 8.65 -5.82 -4.96
N ALA A 69 8.28 -6.97 -5.55
CA ALA A 69 9.08 -8.18 -5.49
C ALA A 69 10.49 -8.01 -6.12
N GLN A 70 10.58 -7.32 -7.26
CA GLN A 70 11.87 -7.01 -7.88
C GLN A 70 12.72 -6.08 -7.02
N ALA A 71 12.11 -5.08 -6.38
CA ALA A 71 12.78 -4.15 -5.49
C ALA A 71 13.25 -4.84 -4.19
N MET A 72 12.41 -5.69 -3.58
CA MET A 72 12.78 -6.53 -2.44
C MET A 72 13.98 -7.42 -2.77
N HIS A 73 13.97 -8.07 -3.95
CA HIS A 73 15.08 -8.91 -4.37
C HIS A 73 16.39 -8.12 -4.50
N LYS A 74 16.34 -6.93 -5.13
CA LYS A 74 17.50 -6.04 -5.21
C LYS A 74 17.98 -5.61 -3.83
N TYR A 75 17.07 -5.20 -2.95
CA TYR A 75 17.37 -4.78 -1.59
C TYR A 75 18.06 -5.89 -0.79
N LEU A 76 17.53 -7.10 -0.82
CA LEU A 76 18.10 -8.25 -0.09
C LEU A 76 19.45 -8.70 -0.63
N ASN A 77 19.67 -8.61 -1.94
CA ASN A 77 20.97 -8.98 -2.55
C ASN A 77 22.08 -7.95 -2.29
N HIS A 78 21.73 -6.70 -1.97
CA HIS A 78 22.69 -5.62 -1.70
C HIS A 78 22.70 -5.22 -0.21
N LYS A 79 22.12 -6.06 0.66
CA LYS A 79 22.15 -5.90 2.11
C LYS A 79 23.47 -6.45 2.66
#